data_AF-A0A952W8S3-F1
#
_entry.id   AF-A0A952W8S3-F1
#
_cell.length_a   1.000
_cell.length_b   1.000
_cell.length_c   1.000
_cell.angle_alpha   90.00
_cell.angle_beta   90.00
_cell.angle_gamma   90.00
#
_symmetry.space_group_name_H-M   'P 1'
#
loop_
_entity.id
_entity.type
_entity.pdbx_description
1 polymer ?
#
loop_
_entity_poly.entity_id
_entity_poly.type
_entity_poly.pdbx_seq_one_letter_code
_entity_poly.pdbx_strand_id
1 'polypeptide(L)'
;MKGPPMGSFPCIVNNTKDKPLLEVPADSGSYRHEGLGYLDGYDAPINTDYAYLVYKETSVDNGEWKVRIKASVGTGVVFDPPMMRDRARQAAAQGQGYFTWGAGMTPSEGDPRQVEYRVHQAEGKPSAIEIVLTLRKFDGSADKTQQLMVDWPR
;
A
#
# COMPACT_ATOMS: atom_id res chain seq x y z
N MET A 1 -23.08 19.75 26.53
CA MET A 1 -22.61 20.04 25.16
C MET A 1 -22.20 18.71 24.54
N LYS A 2 -22.94 18.23 23.53
CA LYS A 2 -22.64 16.99 22.81
C LYS A 2 -21.63 17.34 21.70
N GLY A 3 -20.45 16.73 21.72
CA GLY A 3 -19.46 16.86 20.64
C GLY A 3 -19.97 16.23 19.35
N PRO A 4 -19.53 16.71 18.17
CA PRO A 4 -19.96 16.15 16.90
C PRO A 4 -19.38 14.74 16.71
N PRO A 5 -20.09 13.83 16.04
CA PRO A 5 -19.59 12.50 15.74
C PRO A 5 -18.41 12.59 14.75
N MET A 6 -17.35 11.83 15.03
CA MET A 6 -16.23 11.65 14.10
C MET A 6 -16.75 11.05 12.79
N GLY A 7 -16.61 11.80 11.71
CA GLY A 7 -16.99 11.38 10.37
C GLY A 7 -16.15 10.18 9.93
N SER A 8 -16.85 9.14 9.49
CA SER A 8 -16.29 8.06 8.67
C SER A 8 -15.63 8.69 7.44
N PHE A 9 -14.33 8.44 7.25
CA PHE A 9 -13.65 8.83 6.02
C PHE A 9 -14.23 7.98 4.88
N PRO A 10 -14.72 8.59 3.79
CA PRO A 10 -15.14 7.81 2.64
C PRO A 10 -13.91 7.14 2.03
N CYS A 11 -13.90 5.81 1.99
CA CYS A 11 -13.07 5.08 1.04
C CYS A 11 -13.46 5.56 -0.35
N ILE A 12 -12.66 6.44 -0.94
CA ILE A 12 -12.84 6.86 -2.33
C ILE A 12 -12.44 5.66 -3.19
N VAL A 13 -13.43 4.88 -3.60
CA VAL A 13 -13.26 3.85 -4.63
C VAL A 13 -13.34 4.59 -5.98
N ASN A 14 -12.20 4.86 -6.60
CA ASN A 14 -12.16 5.48 -7.93
C ASN A 14 -11.99 4.41 -9.03
N ASN A 15 -12.87 4.49 -10.04
CA ASN A 15 -12.79 4.04 -11.44
C ASN A 15 -12.92 2.55 -11.86
N THR A 16 -14.12 2.20 -12.34
CA THR A 16 -14.47 1.67 -13.68
C THR A 16 -13.57 0.64 -14.39
N LYS A 17 -13.09 -0.39 -13.69
CA LYS A 17 -12.89 -1.70 -14.33
C LYS A 17 -13.82 -2.72 -13.67
N ASP A 18 -14.66 -3.37 -14.46
CA ASP A 18 -15.58 -4.42 -13.97
C ASP A 18 -14.81 -5.61 -13.36
N LYS A 19 -13.49 -5.70 -13.61
CA LYS A 19 -12.61 -6.71 -13.03
C LYS A 19 -11.25 -6.11 -12.58
N PRO A 20 -10.79 -6.38 -11.34
CA PRO A 20 -9.45 -6.00 -10.89
C PRO A 20 -8.35 -6.62 -11.77
N LEU A 21 -7.26 -5.87 -11.99
CA LEU A 21 -6.09 -6.35 -12.76
C LEU A 21 -5.26 -7.39 -12.00
N LEU A 22 -5.39 -7.43 -10.66
CA LEU A 22 -4.71 -8.39 -9.81
C LEU A 22 -5.74 -9.06 -8.89
N GLU A 23 -5.57 -10.36 -8.72
CA GLU A 23 -6.38 -11.16 -7.80
C GLU A 23 -5.54 -11.61 -6.61
N VAL A 24 -6.21 -11.76 -5.46
CA VAL A 24 -5.64 -12.38 -4.26
C VAL A 24 -5.22 -13.81 -4.63
N PRO A 25 -4.00 -14.25 -4.29
CA PRO A 25 -3.61 -15.63 -4.53
C PRO A 25 -4.60 -16.61 -3.89
N ALA A 26 -4.84 -17.73 -4.55
CA ALA A 26 -5.66 -18.78 -3.97
C ALA A 26 -4.94 -19.42 -2.78
N ASP A 27 -5.71 -19.77 -1.75
CA ASP A 27 -5.24 -20.57 -0.64
C ASP A 27 -4.60 -21.88 -1.10
N SER A 28 -3.67 -22.39 -0.30
CA SER A 28 -2.97 -23.64 -0.54
C SER A 28 -2.83 -24.46 0.74
N GLY A 29 -2.27 -25.66 0.65
CA GLY A 29 -1.95 -26.47 1.83
C GLY A 29 -0.96 -25.79 2.78
N SER A 30 -0.12 -24.86 2.29
CA SER A 30 0.93 -24.21 3.07
C SER A 30 0.59 -22.78 3.48
N TYR A 31 -0.29 -22.09 2.75
CA TYR A 31 -0.59 -20.68 2.99
C TYR A 31 -2.06 -20.35 2.84
N ARG A 32 -2.53 -19.45 3.71
CA ARG A 32 -3.80 -18.74 3.61
C ARG A 32 -3.56 -17.31 3.17
N HIS A 33 -4.41 -16.80 2.30
CA HIS A 33 -4.31 -15.47 1.73
C HIS A 33 -5.58 -14.65 1.99
N GLU A 34 -5.41 -13.43 2.48
CA GLU A 34 -6.51 -12.51 2.77
C GLU A 34 -6.25 -11.18 2.09
N GLY A 35 -7.15 -10.75 1.20
CA GLY A 35 -7.07 -9.43 0.55
C GLY A 35 -7.34 -8.31 1.54
N LEU A 36 -6.43 -7.33 1.62
CA LEU A 36 -6.53 -6.19 2.53
C LEU A 36 -6.93 -4.89 1.81
N GLY A 37 -6.48 -4.72 0.56
CA GLY A 37 -6.80 -3.51 -0.21
C GLY A 37 -6.26 -3.57 -1.63
N TYR A 38 -6.82 -2.73 -2.49
CA TYR A 38 -6.48 -2.65 -3.91
C TYR A 38 -6.42 -1.19 -4.35
N LEU A 39 -5.42 -0.87 -5.17
CA LEU A 39 -5.23 0.44 -5.77
C LEU A 39 -4.76 0.26 -7.21
N ASP A 40 -5.38 0.96 -8.15
CA ASP A 40 -4.93 1.01 -9.53
C ASP A 40 -4.90 2.44 -10.07
N GLY A 41 -4.26 2.59 -11.23
CA GLY A 41 -4.13 3.86 -11.91
C GLY A 41 -3.61 3.66 -13.32
N TYR A 42 -3.79 4.67 -14.17
CA TYR A 42 -3.39 4.61 -15.56
C TYR A 42 -2.29 5.63 -15.87
N ASP A 43 -1.18 5.17 -16.45
CA ASP A 43 -0.06 5.99 -16.90
C ASP A 43 -0.23 6.26 -18.40
N ALA A 44 -0.82 7.41 -18.72
CA ALA A 44 -1.31 7.71 -20.07
C ALA A 44 -0.21 7.77 -21.16
N PRO A 45 0.96 8.40 -20.94
CA PRO A 45 2.02 8.47 -21.95
C PRO A 45 2.53 7.11 -22.43
N ILE A 46 2.52 6.10 -21.56
CA ILE A 46 2.98 4.74 -21.88
C ILE A 46 1.82 3.75 -22.00
N ASN A 47 0.58 4.24 -22.00
CA ASN A 47 -0.64 3.45 -22.12
C ASN A 47 -0.63 2.19 -21.23
N THR A 48 -0.25 2.35 -19.95
CA THR A 48 -0.04 1.22 -19.04
C THR A 48 -0.86 1.37 -17.78
N ASP A 49 -1.56 0.31 -17.40
CA ASP A 49 -2.24 0.24 -16.11
C ASP A 49 -1.31 -0.25 -14.99
N TYR A 50 -1.25 0.53 -13.93
CA TYR A 50 -0.62 0.20 -12.67
C TYR A 50 -1.70 -0.36 -11.74
N ALA A 51 -1.37 -1.44 -11.04
CA ALA A 51 -2.22 -2.02 -10.02
C ALA A 51 -1.36 -2.54 -8.88
N TYR A 52 -1.87 -2.40 -7.66
CA TYR A 52 -1.28 -2.83 -6.42
C TYR A 52 -2.34 -3.52 -5.58
N LEU A 53 -2.05 -4.75 -5.17
CA LEU A 53 -2.89 -5.55 -4.30
C LEU A 53 -2.15 -5.80 -2.99
N VAL A 54 -2.71 -5.33 -1.89
CA VAL A 54 -2.24 -5.60 -0.54
C VAL A 54 -2.98 -6.82 0.00
N TYR A 55 -2.24 -7.81 0.49
CA TYR A 55 -2.81 -9.01 1.07
C TYR A 55 -1.96 -9.57 2.22
N LYS A 56 -2.60 -10.21 3.20
CA LYS A 56 -1.94 -10.98 4.25
C LYS A 56 -1.70 -12.40 3.75
N GLU A 57 -0.50 -12.91 3.94
CA GLU A 57 -0.14 -14.31 3.72
C GLU A 57 0.20 -14.93 5.06
N THR A 58 -0.52 -15.97 5.47
CA THR A 58 -0.34 -16.68 6.74
C THR A 58 0.06 -18.12 6.47
N SER A 59 1.16 -18.56 7.05
CA SER A 59 1.62 -19.95 7.02
C SER A 59 0.66 -20.84 7.80
N VAL A 60 0.23 -21.93 7.19
CA VAL A 60 -0.63 -22.93 7.84
C VAL A 60 0.14 -23.72 8.91
N ASP A 61 1.45 -23.90 8.74
CA ASP A 61 2.26 -24.76 9.60
C ASP A 61 2.53 -24.16 10.98
N ASN A 62 2.76 -22.84 11.03
CA ASN A 62 3.20 -22.15 12.24
C ASN A 62 2.43 -20.86 12.56
N GLY A 63 1.47 -20.47 11.72
CA GLY A 63 0.69 -19.24 11.90
C GLY A 63 1.46 -17.94 11.70
N GLU A 64 2.74 -18.02 11.30
CA GLU A 64 3.51 -16.83 10.95
C GLU A 64 2.91 -16.16 9.73
N TRP A 65 2.87 -14.83 9.74
CA TRP A 65 2.24 -14.07 8.67
C TRP A 65 3.09 -12.88 8.25
N LYS A 66 2.83 -12.42 7.03
CA LYS A 66 3.41 -11.20 6.46
C LYS A 66 2.36 -10.49 5.62
N VAL A 67 2.47 -9.17 5.50
CA VAL A 67 1.74 -8.44 4.45
C VAL A 67 2.58 -8.45 3.19
N ARG A 68 1.94 -8.61 2.04
CA ARG A 68 2.55 -8.52 0.72
C ARG A 68 1.80 -7.51 -0.12
N ILE A 69 2.55 -6.81 -0.97
CA ILE A 69 2.02 -6.04 -2.08
C ILE A 69 2.42 -6.75 -3.36
N LYS A 70 1.42 -7.20 -4.12
CA LYS A 70 1.60 -7.62 -5.52
C LYS A 70 1.40 -6.41 -6.41
N ALA A 71 2.27 -6.22 -7.39
CA ALA A 71 2.20 -5.10 -8.33
C ALA A 71 2.07 -5.63 -9.77
N SER A 72 1.32 -4.92 -10.63
CA SER A 72 1.30 -5.20 -12.08
C SER A 72 2.56 -4.67 -12.77
N VAL A 73 3.12 -3.59 -12.23
CA VAL A 73 4.34 -2.94 -12.72
C VAL A 73 5.32 -2.77 -11.56
N GLY A 74 6.58 -3.15 -11.80
CA GLY A 74 7.64 -3.12 -10.79
C GLY A 74 7.67 -4.36 -9.89
N THR A 75 8.43 -4.27 -8.81
CA THR A 75 8.58 -5.38 -7.85
C THR A 75 7.59 -5.23 -6.71
N GLY A 76 6.97 -6.34 -6.30
CA GLY A 76 6.16 -6.38 -5.09
C GLY A 76 6.96 -6.10 -3.82
N VAL A 77 6.26 -5.92 -2.70
CA VAL A 77 6.88 -5.61 -1.39
C VAL A 77 6.42 -6.61 -0.34
N VAL A 78 7.31 -6.95 0.60
CA VAL A 78 7.00 -7.82 1.73
C VAL A 78 7.23 -7.05 3.03
N PHE A 79 6.25 -7.09 3.91
CA PHE A 79 6.27 -6.48 5.24
C PHE A 79 6.29 -7.60 6.28
N ASP A 80 7.48 -7.92 6.75
CA ASP A 80 7.71 -8.88 7.82
C ASP A 80 7.41 -8.23 9.20
N PRO A 81 6.51 -8.79 10.03
CA PRO A 81 6.08 -8.12 11.26
C PRO A 81 7.21 -7.86 12.27
N PRO A 82 8.13 -8.81 12.55
CA PRO A 82 9.32 -8.52 13.35
C PRO A 82 10.13 -7.33 12.83
N MET A 83 10.44 -7.30 11.53
CA MET A 83 11.19 -6.19 10.93
C MET A 83 10.43 -4.86 11.00
N MET A 84 9.12 -4.87 10.74
CA MET A 84 8.31 -3.64 10.76
C MET A 84 8.20 -3.07 12.16
N ARG A 85 8.11 -3.92 13.19
CA ARG A 85 8.15 -3.49 14.59
C ARG A 85 9.46 -2.78 14.92
N ASP A 86 10.60 -3.34 14.51
CA ASP A 86 11.90 -2.75 14.82
C ASP A 86 12.09 -1.41 14.09
N ARG A 87 11.63 -1.30 12.84
CA ARG A 87 11.62 -0.04 12.08
C ARG A 87 10.66 1.00 12.66
N ALA A 88 9.48 0.59 13.11
CA ALA A 88 8.52 1.49 13.77
C ALA A 88 9.10 2.10 15.05
N ARG A 89 9.83 1.32 15.85
CA ARG A 89 10.55 1.83 17.04
C ARG A 89 11.61 2.85 16.67
N GLN A 90 12.39 2.59 15.62
CA GLN A 90 13.41 3.54 15.13
C GLN A 90 12.77 4.84 14.66
N ALA A 91 11.71 4.77 13.85
CA ALA A 91 10.97 5.92 13.37
C ALA A 91 10.37 6.74 14.54
N ALA A 92 9.78 6.06 15.53
CA ALA A 92 9.25 6.71 16.73
C ALA A 92 10.35 7.43 17.54
N ALA A 93 11.52 6.82 17.70
CA ALA A 93 12.67 7.45 18.37
C ALA A 93 13.17 8.71 17.62
N GLN A 94 12.93 8.79 16.31
CA GLN A 94 13.24 9.95 15.47
C GLN A 94 12.08 10.96 15.37
N GLY A 95 10.95 10.71 16.06
CA GLY A 95 9.76 11.57 16.00
C GLY A 95 9.00 11.49 14.67
N GLN A 96 9.25 10.47 13.84
CA GLN A 96 8.59 10.28 12.56
C GLN A 96 7.27 9.52 12.72
N GLY A 97 6.18 10.02 12.11
CA GLY A 97 4.87 9.34 12.13
C GLY A 97 4.78 8.11 11.22
N TYR A 98 5.70 7.97 10.25
CA TYR A 98 5.80 6.83 9.35
C TYR A 98 7.25 6.68 8.85
N PHE A 99 7.54 5.55 8.21
CA PHE A 99 8.77 5.33 7.45
C PHE A 99 8.45 4.71 6.09
N THR A 100 9.34 4.87 5.12
CA THR A 100 9.20 4.24 3.80
C THR A 100 9.80 2.83 3.79
N TRP A 101 9.24 1.96 2.97
CA TRP A 101 9.66 0.56 2.87
C TRP A 101 9.67 0.05 1.42
N GLY A 102 10.61 -0.84 1.11
CA GLY A 102 10.71 -1.46 -0.22
C GLY A 102 11.23 -0.53 -1.32
N ALA A 103 11.04 -0.95 -2.57
CA ALA A 103 11.50 -0.22 -3.76
C ALA A 103 10.36 0.63 -4.33
N GLY A 104 10.32 1.90 -3.95
CA GLY A 104 9.40 2.89 -4.52
C GLY A 104 9.96 3.59 -5.77
N MET A 105 9.13 4.45 -6.35
CA MET A 105 9.51 5.43 -7.37
C MET A 105 9.39 6.82 -6.76
N THR A 106 10.50 7.54 -6.72
CA THR A 106 10.54 8.93 -6.23
C THR A 106 10.46 9.88 -7.43
N PRO A 107 9.57 10.89 -7.39
CA PRO A 107 9.49 11.89 -8.45
C PRO A 107 10.82 12.60 -8.69
N SER A 108 11.08 12.95 -9.94
CA SER A 108 12.22 13.74 -10.38
C SER A 108 11.78 14.77 -11.43
N GLU A 109 12.68 15.69 -11.80
CA GLU A 109 12.38 16.76 -12.77
C GLU A 109 11.88 16.22 -14.13
N GLY A 110 12.38 15.05 -14.56
CA GLY A 110 11.98 14.42 -15.83
C GLY A 110 10.92 13.32 -15.71
N ASP A 111 10.55 12.93 -14.48
CA ASP A 111 9.58 11.88 -14.25
C ASP A 111 8.77 12.18 -12.98
N PRO A 112 7.53 12.70 -13.11
CA PRO A 112 6.73 13.07 -11.96
C PRO A 112 6.06 11.87 -11.27
N ARG A 113 6.30 10.64 -11.74
CA ARG A 113 5.67 9.46 -11.16
C ARG A 113 6.15 9.23 -9.73
N GLN A 114 5.20 8.85 -8.88
CA GLN A 114 5.44 8.48 -7.49
C GLN A 114 4.82 7.12 -7.22
N VAL A 115 5.60 6.23 -6.63
CA VAL A 115 5.13 5.01 -5.99
C VAL A 115 5.82 4.93 -4.66
N GLU A 116 5.12 5.12 -3.56
CA GLU A 116 5.71 5.11 -2.24
C GLU A 116 4.92 4.18 -1.32
N TYR A 117 5.63 3.30 -0.62
CA TYR A 117 5.04 2.44 0.39
C TYR A 117 5.46 2.96 1.76
N ARG A 118 4.49 3.40 2.54
CA ARG A 118 4.72 3.92 3.88
C ARG A 118 4.14 2.96 4.91
N VAL A 119 4.86 2.80 6.01
CA VAL A 119 4.36 2.12 7.20
C VAL A 119 4.20 3.19 8.26
N HIS A 120 2.94 3.45 8.62
CA HIS A 120 2.60 4.36 9.70
C HIS A 120 2.85 3.67 11.03
N GLN A 121 3.27 4.46 12.02
CA GLN A 121 3.50 3.97 13.37
C GLN A 121 2.73 4.79 14.40
N ALA A 122 2.24 4.11 15.43
CA ALA A 122 1.74 4.70 16.65
C ALA A 122 2.54 4.12 17.83
N GLU A 123 3.18 5.00 18.60
CA GLU A 123 3.94 4.62 19.80
C GLU A 123 4.99 3.52 19.56
N GLY A 124 5.69 3.58 18.42
CA GLY A 124 6.72 2.62 18.04
C GLY A 124 6.18 1.27 17.57
N LYS A 125 4.89 1.19 17.25
CA LYS A 125 4.24 0.00 16.68
C LYS A 125 3.68 0.32 15.29
N PRO A 126 3.83 -0.57 14.29
CA PRO A 126 3.15 -0.42 13.01
C PRO A 126 1.64 -0.33 13.22
N SER A 127 0.98 0.63 12.56
CA SER A 127 -0.45 0.87 12.69
C SER A 127 -1.19 0.77 11.36
N ALA A 128 -0.57 1.15 10.25
CA ALA A 128 -1.15 1.06 8.92
C ALA A 128 -0.07 0.98 7.83
N ILE A 129 -0.47 0.50 6.65
CA ILE A 129 0.32 0.53 5.43
C ILE A 129 -0.38 1.46 4.45
N GLU A 130 0.37 2.38 3.86
CA GLU A 130 -0.10 3.31 2.84
C GLU A 130 0.65 3.06 1.52
N ILE A 131 -0.09 3.04 0.42
CA ILE A 131 0.45 3.16 -0.93
C ILE A 131 0.09 4.55 -1.46
N VAL A 132 1.09 5.33 -1.83
CA VAL A 132 0.93 6.61 -2.54
C VAL A 132 1.28 6.41 -4.00
N LEU A 133 0.36 6.75 -4.89
CA LEU A 133 0.50 6.57 -6.34
C LEU A 133 0.22 7.90 -7.05
N THR A 134 1.21 8.41 -7.77
CA THR A 134 1.04 9.52 -8.72
C THR A 134 1.54 9.06 -10.07
N LEU A 135 0.69 9.08 -11.08
CA LEU A 135 1.04 8.70 -12.46
C LEU A 135 1.04 9.93 -13.37
N ARG A 136 1.09 9.72 -14.68
CA ARG A 136 1.16 10.81 -15.66
C ARG A 136 -0.11 10.93 -16.48
N LYS A 137 -0.48 12.16 -16.78
CA LYS A 137 -1.45 12.53 -17.82
C LYS A 137 -0.82 12.39 -19.19
N PHE A 138 -1.64 12.46 -20.25
CA PHE A 138 -1.18 12.38 -21.64
C PHE A 138 -0.10 13.41 -22.02
N ASP A 139 -0.11 14.58 -21.39
CA ASP A 139 0.89 15.64 -21.60
C ASP A 139 2.22 15.38 -20.85
N GLY A 140 2.33 14.25 -20.15
CA GLY A 140 3.52 13.86 -19.37
C GLY A 140 3.58 14.50 -17.98
N SER A 141 2.68 15.42 -17.65
CA SER A 141 2.61 16.03 -16.31
C SER A 141 2.03 15.08 -15.27
N ALA A 142 2.22 15.40 -13.99
CA ALA A 142 1.66 14.64 -12.88
C ALA A 142 0.12 14.60 -12.95
N ASP A 143 -0.44 13.40 -12.82
CA ASP A 143 -1.86 13.22 -12.55
C ASP A 143 -2.17 13.39 -11.05
N LYS A 144 -3.46 13.29 -10.69
CA LYS A 144 -3.90 13.32 -9.31
C LYS A 144 -3.29 12.16 -8.51
N THR A 145 -2.69 12.49 -7.37
CA THR A 145 -2.24 11.50 -6.40
C THR A 145 -3.42 10.69 -5.86
N GLN A 146 -3.26 9.38 -5.87
CA GLN A 146 -4.16 8.40 -5.29
C GLN A 146 -3.47 7.72 -4.11
N GLN A 147 -4.27 7.29 -3.14
CA GLN A 147 -3.78 6.67 -1.93
C GLN A 147 -4.64 5.49 -1.54
N LEU A 148 -4.01 4.44 -1.04
CA LEU A 148 -4.64 3.33 -0.35
C LEU A 148 -4.04 3.22 1.03
N MET A 149 -4.88 3.30 2.06
CA MET A 149 -4.51 3.02 3.44
C MET A 149 -5.17 1.72 3.87
N VAL A 150 -4.38 0.80 4.44
CA VAL A 150 -4.90 -0.42 5.07
C VAL A 150 -4.38 -0.52 6.49
N ASP A 151 -5.24 -0.94 7.41
CA ASP A 151 -4.84 -1.16 8.79
C ASP A 151 -3.78 -2.26 8.88
N TRP A 152 -2.83 -2.09 9.80
CA TRP A 152 -1.86 -3.13 10.08
C TRP A 152 -2.57 -4.36 10.66
N PRO A 153 -2.41 -5.56 10.07
CA PRO A 153 -3.13 -6.74 10.54
C PRO A 153 -2.76 -7.12 11.97
N ARG A 154 -3.76 -7.60 12.70
CA ARG A 154 -3.59 -8.18 14.04
C ARG A 154 -3.25 -9.67 13.95
#